data_AF-A0A699QX22-F1
#
_entry.id   AF-A0A699QX22-F1
#
_cell.length_a   1.000
_cell.length_b   1.000
_cell.length_c   1.000
_cell.angle_alpha   90.00
_cell.angle_beta   90.00
_cell.angle_gamma   90.00
#
_symmetry.space_group_name_H-M   'P 1'
#
loop_
_entity.id
_entity.type
_entity.pdbx_description
1 polymer ?
#
loop_
_entity_poly.entity_id
_entity_poly.type
_entity_poly.pdbx_seq_one_letter_code
_entity_poly.pdbx_strand_id
1 'polypeptide(L)'
;YGDLTKAFLANFLQQKKCIKDPVEIHHIKQREGNPHNIFLKRFKAESRHVKGAPECMRIFEFMHGITNPELIKRLHDNIPKSVDEMMRVATTFLRGEVAASNQVRKKTLPAWKQQEARRKQNFERRRDFRNQQRSERRHDKFTLLTKSPKEVLALDK
;
A
#
# COMPACT_ATOMS: atom_id res chain seq x y z
N TYR A 1 32.65 10.99 13.59
CA TYR A 1 31.90 11.53 12.44
C TYR A 1 32.54 11.15 11.11
N GLY A 2 33.86 11.29 10.94
CA GLY A 2 34.57 11.01 9.68
C GLY A 2 34.48 9.56 9.16
N ASP A 3 34.48 8.55 10.03
CA ASP A 3 34.43 7.14 9.59
C ASP A 3 33.10 6.76 8.95
N LEU A 4 31.98 7.31 9.44
CA LEU A 4 30.66 7.09 8.85
C LEU A 4 30.57 7.73 7.47
N THR A 5 31.12 8.95 7.30
CA THR A 5 31.15 9.65 6.02
C THR A 5 32.01 8.87 5.01
N LYS A 6 33.13 8.32 5.45
CA LYS A 6 34.03 7.50 4.64
C LYS A 6 33.39 6.17 4.23
N ALA A 7 32.70 5.50 5.15
CA ALA A 7 31.95 4.27 4.87
C ALA A 7 30.77 4.50 3.91
N PHE A 8 30.04 5.60 4.08
CA PHE A 8 28.95 5.98 3.18
C PHE A 8 29.45 6.26 1.76
N LEU A 9 30.53 7.05 1.63
CA LEU A 9 31.15 7.32 0.34
C LEU A 9 31.70 6.05 -0.30
N ALA A 10 32.35 5.18 0.46
CA ALA A 10 32.83 3.89 -0.04
C ALA A 10 31.68 3.03 -0.57
N ASN A 11 30.58 2.90 0.19
CA ASN A 11 29.40 2.15 -0.23
C ASN A 11 28.73 2.77 -1.47
N PHE A 12 28.57 4.09 -1.52
CA PHE A 12 27.99 4.80 -2.66
C PHE A 12 28.84 4.68 -3.93
N LEU A 13 30.17 4.79 -3.79
CA LEU A 13 31.10 4.61 -4.91
C LEU A 13 31.15 3.14 -5.37
N GLN A 14 31.05 2.19 -4.44
CA GLN A 14 30.97 0.77 -4.75
C GLN A 14 29.70 0.46 -5.55
N GLN A 15 28.54 0.96 -5.13
CA GLN A 15 27.29 0.84 -5.91
C GLN A 15 27.40 1.40 -7.33
N LYS A 16 28.18 2.46 -7.54
CA LYS A 16 28.44 3.05 -8.88
C LYS A 16 29.45 2.27 -9.73
N LYS A 17 30.39 1.56 -9.10
CA LYS A 17 31.48 0.83 -9.76
C LYS A 17 31.13 -0.61 -10.12
N CYS A 18 30.14 -1.22 -9.46
CA CYS A 18 29.68 -2.55 -9.80
C CYS A 18 29.03 -2.55 -11.20
N ILE A 19 29.82 -2.84 -12.23
CA ILE A 19 29.30 -3.22 -13.54
C ILE A 19 28.84 -4.66 -13.37
N LYS A 20 27.54 -4.83 -13.12
CA LYS A 20 26.92 -6.14 -13.13
C LYS A 20 26.91 -6.66 -14.56
N ASP A 21 27.18 -7.95 -14.75
CA ASP A 21 27.06 -8.63 -16.03
C ASP A 21 25.60 -8.56 -16.52
N PRO A 22 25.32 -8.37 -17.83
CA PRO A 22 23.97 -8.44 -18.38
C PRO A 22 23.14 -9.66 -17.93
N VAL A 23 23.78 -10.81 -17.69
CA VAL A 23 23.18 -12.05 -17.20
C VAL A 23 22.58 -11.88 -15.79
N GLU A 24 23.09 -10.95 -14.98
CA GLU A 24 22.60 -10.70 -13.62
C GLU A 24 21.15 -10.19 -13.58
N ILE A 25 20.64 -9.62 -14.69
CA ILE A 25 19.23 -9.18 -14.76
C ILE A 25 18.30 -10.39 -14.61
N HIS A 26 18.71 -11.56 -15.13
CA HIS A 26 17.93 -12.78 -15.06
C HIS A 26 17.66 -13.24 -13.62
N HIS A 27 18.58 -12.92 -12.69
CA HIS A 27 18.43 -13.27 -11.27
C HIS A 27 17.42 -12.38 -10.54
N ILE A 28 16.97 -11.28 -11.16
CA ILE A 28 15.99 -10.36 -10.58
C ILE A 28 14.58 -10.94 -10.80
N LYS A 29 14.24 -12.01 -10.09
CA LYS A 29 12.92 -12.67 -10.13
C LYS A 29 12.08 -12.36 -8.90
N GLN A 30 10.77 -12.15 -9.08
CA GLN A 30 9.84 -12.00 -7.98
C GLN A 30 9.92 -13.25 -7.10
N ARG A 31 10.20 -13.04 -5.80
CA ARG A 31 10.26 -14.13 -4.82
C ARG A 31 8.86 -14.53 -4.43
N GLU A 32 8.68 -15.80 -4.06
CA GLU A 32 7.40 -16.29 -3.55
C GLU A 32 6.95 -15.48 -2.33
N GLY A 33 5.66 -15.13 -2.28
CA GLY A 33 5.08 -14.29 -1.23
C GLY A 33 5.42 -12.80 -1.29
N ASN A 34 6.38 -12.36 -2.12
CA ASN A 34 6.67 -10.93 -2.24
C ASN A 34 5.55 -10.20 -3.02
N PRO A 35 5.08 -9.05 -2.53
CA PRO A 35 4.12 -8.25 -3.27
C PRO A 35 4.77 -7.65 -4.53
N HIS A 36 4.02 -7.58 -5.63
CA HIS A 36 4.51 -7.08 -6.92
C HIS A 36 5.14 -5.68 -6.83
N ASN A 37 4.63 -4.80 -5.97
CA ASN A 37 5.19 -3.47 -5.76
C ASN A 37 6.64 -3.49 -5.24
N ILE A 38 7.00 -4.48 -4.43
CA ILE A 38 8.38 -4.65 -3.94
C ILE A 38 9.28 -5.13 -5.07
N PHE A 39 8.77 -6.04 -5.90
CA PHE A 39 9.47 -6.48 -7.10
C PHE A 39 9.73 -5.33 -8.08
N LEU A 40 8.73 -4.50 -8.41
CA LEU A 40 8.89 -3.35 -9.32
C LEU A 40 10.01 -2.40 -8.85
N LYS A 41 10.01 -2.04 -7.56
CA LYS A 41 11.02 -1.15 -6.99
C LYS A 41 12.42 -1.74 -7.08
N ARG A 42 12.56 -3.03 -6.73
CA ARG A 42 13.84 -3.74 -6.79
C ARG A 42 14.33 -3.88 -8.22
N PHE A 43 13.46 -4.28 -9.14
CA PHE A 43 13.80 -4.41 -10.56
C PHE A 43 14.27 -3.09 -11.15
N LYS A 44 13.56 -1.98 -10.89
CA LYS A 44 13.96 -0.66 -11.37
C LYS A 44 15.34 -0.23 -10.84
N ALA A 45 15.59 -0.47 -9.55
CA ALA A 45 16.86 -0.11 -8.93
C ALA A 45 18.01 -0.98 -9.45
N GLU A 46 17.85 -2.30 -9.45
CA GLU A 46 18.94 -3.22 -9.79
C GLU A 46 19.26 -3.25 -11.29
N SER A 47 18.24 -3.29 -12.15
CA SER A 47 18.45 -3.32 -13.61
C SER A 47 19.22 -2.09 -14.08
N ARG A 48 18.97 -0.90 -13.52
CA ARG A 48 19.67 0.35 -13.89
C ARG A 48 21.18 0.27 -13.77
N HIS A 49 21.71 -0.52 -12.84
CA HIS A 49 23.15 -0.62 -12.58
C HIS A 49 23.85 -1.64 -13.49
N VAL A 50 23.09 -2.45 -14.22
CA VAL A 50 23.61 -3.37 -15.23
C VAL A 50 23.92 -2.57 -16.50
N LYS A 51 25.18 -2.23 -16.72
CA LYS A 51 25.61 -1.48 -17.92
C LYS A 51 25.61 -2.40 -19.14
N GLY A 52 25.37 -1.83 -20.32
CA GLY A 52 25.43 -2.58 -21.60
C GLY A 52 24.19 -3.43 -21.92
N ALA A 53 23.31 -3.71 -20.96
CA ALA A 53 22.07 -4.43 -21.25
C ALA A 53 21.09 -3.56 -22.07
N PRO A 54 20.66 -4.00 -23.27
CA PRO A 54 19.70 -3.27 -24.08
C PRO A 54 18.30 -3.25 -23.42
N GLU A 55 17.45 -2.28 -23.79
CA GLU A 55 16.13 -2.15 -23.18
C GLU A 55 15.24 -3.36 -23.42
N CYS A 56 15.27 -3.93 -24.63
CA CYS A 56 14.50 -5.13 -24.97
C CYS A 56 14.83 -6.32 -24.05
N MET A 57 16.12 -6.52 -23.72
CA MET A 57 16.56 -7.56 -22.79
C MET A 57 15.98 -7.30 -21.39
N ARG A 58 16.10 -6.08 -20.87
CA ARG A 58 15.54 -5.73 -19.55
C ARG A 58 14.03 -5.97 -19.49
N ILE A 59 13.32 -5.64 -20.56
CA ILE A 59 11.87 -5.83 -20.66
C ILE A 59 11.54 -7.33 -20.67
N PHE A 60 12.26 -8.12 -21.46
CA PHE A 60 12.07 -9.55 -21.53
C PHE A 60 12.35 -10.25 -20.18
N GLU A 61 13.45 -9.89 -19.53
CA GLU A 61 13.79 -10.41 -18.20
C GLU A 61 12.77 -10.00 -17.13
N PHE A 62 12.17 -8.79 -17.24
CA PHE A 62 11.08 -8.40 -16.35
C PHE A 62 9.86 -9.31 -16.53
N MET A 63 9.47 -9.60 -17.77
CA MET A 63 8.32 -10.45 -18.08
C MET A 63 8.53 -11.89 -17.61
N HIS A 64 9.76 -12.40 -17.73
CA HIS A 64 10.13 -13.71 -17.15
C HIS A 64 10.26 -13.69 -15.64
N GLY A 65 10.60 -12.54 -15.04
CA GLY A 65 10.84 -12.40 -13.61
C GLY A 65 9.59 -12.16 -12.78
N ILE A 66 8.51 -11.64 -13.35
CA ILE A 66 7.25 -11.34 -12.62
C ILE A 66 6.32 -12.56 -12.58
N THR A 67 5.54 -12.71 -11.51
CA THR A 67 4.63 -13.87 -11.38
C THR A 67 3.21 -13.62 -11.86
N ASN A 68 2.85 -12.38 -12.22
CA ASN A 68 1.48 -11.99 -12.59
C ASN A 68 1.23 -12.25 -14.09
N PRO A 69 0.46 -13.29 -14.47
CA PRO A 69 0.29 -13.66 -15.87
C PRO A 69 -0.54 -12.65 -16.68
N GLU A 70 -1.50 -11.96 -16.06
CA GLU A 70 -2.30 -10.93 -16.72
C GLU A 70 -1.45 -9.72 -17.12
N LEU A 71 -0.52 -9.32 -16.25
CA LEU A 71 0.44 -8.27 -16.54
C LEU A 71 1.42 -8.70 -17.64
N ILE A 72 1.90 -9.94 -17.61
CA ILE A 72 2.76 -10.50 -18.68
C ILE A 72 2.02 -10.43 -20.02
N LYS A 73 0.77 -10.91 -20.06
CA LYS A 73 -0.06 -10.86 -21.27
C LYS A 73 -0.22 -9.42 -21.78
N ARG A 74 -0.53 -8.47 -20.90
CA ARG A 74 -0.68 -7.05 -21.27
C ARG A 74 0.59 -6.46 -21.88
N LEU A 75 1.76 -6.87 -21.38
CA LEU A 75 3.06 -6.43 -21.90
C LEU A 75 3.41 -7.11 -23.23
N HIS A 76 2.91 -8.32 -23.49
CA HIS A 76 3.02 -8.95 -24.81
C HIS A 76 2.14 -8.26 -25.85
N ASP A 77 0.90 -7.91 -25.49
CA ASP A 77 -0.03 -7.26 -26.42
C ASP A 77 0.48 -5.88 -26.87
N ASN A 78 1.19 -5.18 -25.99
CA ASN A 78 1.80 -3.89 -26.26
C ASN A 78 3.22 -3.86 -25.67
N ILE A 79 4.18 -4.38 -26.44
CA ILE A 79 5.59 -4.45 -26.03
C ILE A 79 6.11 -3.03 -25.76
N PRO A 80 6.50 -2.71 -24.52
CA PRO A 80 7.06 -1.40 -24.19
C PRO A 80 8.34 -1.14 -24.97
N LYS A 81 8.60 0.12 -25.30
CA LYS A 81 9.85 0.53 -25.96
C LYS A 81 10.98 0.75 -24.98
N SER A 82 10.64 1.07 -23.73
CA SER A 82 11.60 1.39 -22.67
C SER A 82 11.22 0.79 -21.32
N VAL A 83 12.21 0.70 -20.43
CA VAL A 83 12.00 0.22 -19.05
C VAL A 83 11.07 1.16 -18.28
N ASP A 84 11.13 2.47 -18.53
CA ASP A 84 10.26 3.43 -17.85
C ASP A 84 8.81 3.33 -18.32
N GLU A 85 8.56 3.07 -19.61
CA GLU A 85 7.22 2.78 -20.13
C GLU A 85 6.66 1.51 -19.51
N MET A 86 7.44 0.42 -19.49
CA MET A 86 7.07 -0.84 -18.83
C MET A 86 6.70 -0.62 -17.35
N MET A 87 7.49 0.17 -16.62
CA MET A 87 7.20 0.50 -15.22
C MET A 87 5.88 1.27 -15.05
N ARG A 88 5.54 2.17 -15.98
CA ARG A 88 4.23 2.87 -15.97
C ARG A 88 3.08 1.90 -16.21
N VAL A 89 3.20 1.00 -17.20
CA VAL A 89 2.18 -0.03 -17.48
C VAL A 89 1.98 -0.93 -16.26
N ALA A 90 3.06 -1.45 -15.68
CA ALA A 90 2.98 -2.31 -14.49
C ALA A 90 2.40 -1.60 -13.27
N THR A 91 2.83 -0.37 -12.99
CA THR A 91 2.32 0.39 -11.83
C THR A 91 0.84 0.74 -11.98
N THR A 92 0.42 1.14 -13.18
CA THR A 92 -1.00 1.47 -13.44
C THR A 92 -1.88 0.23 -13.41
N PHE A 93 -1.39 -0.91 -13.91
CA PHE A 93 -2.08 -2.21 -13.83
C PHE A 93 -2.31 -2.64 -12.38
N LEU A 94 -1.25 -2.71 -11.58
CA LEU A 94 -1.35 -3.12 -10.16
C LEU A 94 -2.23 -2.18 -9.34
N ARG A 95 -2.19 -0.87 -9.64
CA ARG A 95 -3.11 0.11 -9.02
C ARG A 95 -4.57 -0.17 -9.38
N GLY A 96 -4.84 -0.55 -10.63
CA GLY A 96 -6.16 -0.95 -11.11
C GLY A 96 -6.68 -2.22 -10.44
N GLU A 97 -5.85 -3.25 -10.32
CA GLU A 97 -6.22 -4.50 -9.62
C GLU A 97 -6.60 -4.25 -8.16
N VAL A 98 -5.83 -3.44 -7.43
CA VAL A 98 -6.14 -3.08 -6.04
C VAL A 98 -7.49 -2.35 -5.95
N ALA A 99 -7.78 -1.45 -6.88
CA ALA A 99 -9.06 -0.74 -6.93
C ALA A 99 -10.24 -1.69 -7.21
N ALA A 100 -10.09 -2.60 -8.18
CA ALA A 100 -11.11 -3.59 -8.52
C ALA A 100 -11.37 -4.56 -7.34
N SER A 101 -10.31 -5.09 -6.72
CA SER A 101 -10.41 -5.96 -5.54
C SER A 101 -11.10 -5.26 -4.37
N ASN A 102 -10.79 -3.98 -4.13
CA ASN A 102 -11.46 -3.17 -3.11
C ASN A 102 -12.94 -2.96 -3.41
N GLN A 103 -13.34 -2.79 -4.68
CA GLN A 103 -14.76 -2.70 -5.05
C GLN A 103 -15.48 -4.02 -4.82
N VAL A 104 -14.86 -5.16 -5.18
CA VAL A 104 -15.41 -6.50 -4.93
C VAL A 104 -15.60 -6.69 -3.42
N ARG A 105 -14.56 -6.46 -2.60
CA ARG A 105 -14.66 -6.54 -1.14
C ARG A 105 -15.74 -5.64 -0.55
N LYS A 106 -15.91 -4.42 -1.08
CA LYS A 106 -16.99 -3.51 -0.66
C LYS A 106 -18.37 -4.08 -0.97
N LYS A 107 -18.56 -4.75 -2.12
CA LYS A 107 -19.81 -5.41 -2.49
C LYS A 107 -20.05 -6.70 -1.69
N THR A 108 -18.99 -7.42 -1.33
CA THR A 108 -19.06 -8.65 -0.52
C THR A 108 -19.30 -8.37 0.96
N LEU A 109 -18.93 -7.19 1.47
CA LEU A 109 -19.32 -6.75 2.81
C LEU A 109 -20.84 -6.56 2.86
N PRO A 110 -21.55 -7.18 3.82
CA PRO A 110 -22.99 -7.05 3.90
C PRO A 110 -23.38 -5.60 4.13
N ALA A 111 -24.45 -5.15 3.47
CA ALA A 111 -24.87 -3.74 3.40
C ALA A 111 -24.94 -3.03 4.77
N TRP A 112 -25.25 -3.76 5.84
CA TRP A 112 -25.31 -3.23 7.21
C TRP A 112 -23.95 -2.77 7.77
N LYS A 113 -22.82 -3.35 7.34
CA LYS A 113 -21.47 -2.91 7.76
C LYS A 113 -21.02 -1.62 7.07
N GLN A 114 -21.55 -1.30 5.89
CA GLN A 114 -21.29 -0.01 5.23
C GLN A 114 -21.98 1.16 5.96
N GLN A 115 -23.16 0.90 6.54
CA GLN A 115 -23.92 1.89 7.30
C GLN A 115 -23.21 2.26 8.62
N GLU A 116 -22.48 1.35 9.25
CA GLU A 116 -21.69 1.65 10.46
C GLU A 116 -20.51 2.58 10.18
N ALA A 117 -19.76 2.36 9.09
CA ALA A 117 -18.66 3.25 8.70
C ALA A 117 -19.15 4.66 8.37
N ARG A 118 -20.29 4.76 7.66
CA ARG A 118 -20.94 6.05 7.33
C ARG A 118 -21.52 6.72 8.58
N ARG A 119 -22.04 5.95 9.54
CA ARG A 119 -22.53 6.46 10.84
C ARG A 119 -21.38 7.00 11.70
N LYS A 120 -20.25 6.30 11.80
CA LYS A 120 -19.09 6.78 12.58
C LYS A 120 -18.55 8.11 12.06
N GLN A 121 -18.42 8.25 10.74
CA GLN A 121 -17.96 9.50 10.10
C GLN A 121 -18.96 10.66 10.28
N ASN A 122 -20.26 10.36 10.32
CA ASN A 122 -21.31 11.35 10.61
C ASN A 122 -21.37 11.76 12.09
N PHE A 123 -21.04 10.85 13.03
CA PHE A 123 -20.93 11.20 14.46
C PHE A 123 -19.74 12.14 14.73
N GLU A 124 -18.60 11.93 14.05
CA GLU A 124 -17.45 12.85 14.10
C GLU A 124 -17.84 14.26 13.64
N ARG A 125 -18.44 14.38 12.43
CA ARG A 125 -18.88 15.68 11.89
C ARG A 125 -19.96 16.36 12.72
N ARG A 126 -20.83 15.59 13.40
CA ARG A 126 -21.85 16.15 14.31
C ARG A 126 -21.27 16.66 15.62
N ARG A 127 -20.09 16.18 16.06
CA ARG A 127 -19.40 16.70 17.25
C ARG A 127 -18.82 18.09 17.00
N ASP A 128 -18.31 18.34 15.79
CA ASP A 128 -17.71 19.64 15.45
C ASP A 128 -18.73 20.78 15.39
N PHE A 129 -19.97 20.52 14.95
CA PHE A 129 -21.04 21.53 14.92
C PHE A 129 -21.65 21.85 16.29
N ARG A 130 -21.47 20.99 17.31
CA ARG A 130 -22.13 21.16 18.62
C ARG A 130 -21.29 21.96 19.62
N ASN A 131 -20.04 22.28 19.29
CA ASN A 131 -19.12 22.94 20.22
C ASN A 131 -19.14 24.48 20.18
N GLN A 132 -19.98 25.11 19.35
CA GLN A 132 -20.10 26.59 19.29
C GLN A 132 -21.33 27.18 19.99
N GLN A 133 -22.31 26.38 20.44
CA GLN A 133 -23.62 26.92 20.85
C GLN A 133 -24.12 26.47 22.23
N ARG A 134 -23.23 26.27 23.21
CA ARG A 134 -23.68 25.98 24.58
C ARG A 134 -22.77 26.54 25.67
N SER A 135 -22.50 27.85 25.59
CA SER A 135 -22.37 28.63 26.82
C SER A 135 -23.79 28.89 27.35
N GLU A 136 -24.01 28.53 28.61
CA GLU A 136 -25.19 28.81 29.42
C GLU A 136 -26.42 27.88 29.31
N ARG A 137 -26.70 27.29 30.47
CA ARG A 137 -27.99 26.93 31.08
C ARG A 137 -28.35 25.44 31.17
N ARG A 138 -28.43 25.08 32.46
CA ARG A 138 -29.18 24.03 33.15
C ARG A 138 -28.42 22.73 33.40
N HIS A 139 -27.95 22.66 34.65
CA HIS A 139 -27.75 21.43 35.40
C HIS A 139 -28.96 20.51 35.19
N ASP A 140 -28.73 19.32 34.65
CA ASP A 140 -29.57 18.18 34.95
C ASP A 140 -28.68 16.96 35.14
N LYS A 141 -28.67 16.48 36.37
CA LYS A 141 -27.69 15.56 36.96
C LYS A 141 -28.13 14.14 36.67
N PHE A 142 -27.91 13.65 35.45
CA PHE A 142 -28.04 12.21 35.20
C PHE A 142 -26.84 11.49 35.81
N THR A 143 -27.06 10.87 36.96
CA THR A 143 -26.10 9.94 37.56
C THR A 143 -26.14 8.64 36.76
N LEU A 144 -24.97 8.21 36.27
CA LEU A 144 -24.78 6.85 35.77
C LEU A 144 -25.07 5.88 36.91
N LEU A 145 -26.08 5.01 36.74
CA LEU A 145 -26.37 3.94 37.68
C LEU A 145 -25.20 2.95 37.68
N THR A 146 -24.34 3.11 38.68
CA THR A 146 -23.22 2.21 39.01
C THR A 146 -23.64 1.15 40.04
N LYS A 147 -24.94 1.04 40.35
CA LYS A 147 -25.47 0.11 41.34
C LYS A 147 -25.50 -1.33 40.83
N SER A 148 -25.26 -2.26 41.74
CA SER A 148 -25.29 -3.69 41.44
C SER A 148 -26.73 -4.23 41.42
N PRO A 149 -27.01 -5.34 40.73
CA PRO A 149 -28.39 -5.85 40.58
C PRO A 149 -29.12 -6.13 41.91
N LYS A 150 -28.38 -6.43 42.98
CA LYS A 150 -28.96 -6.69 44.31
C LYS A 150 -29.58 -5.45 44.97
N GLU A 151 -29.10 -4.25 44.62
CA GLU A 151 -29.55 -2.98 45.22
C GLU A 151 -30.80 -2.41 44.54
N VAL A 152 -31.11 -2.89 43.33
CA VAL A 152 -32.29 -2.44 42.57
C VAL A 152 -33.55 -3.18 43.03
N LEU A 153 -33.43 -4.42 43.50
CA LEU A 153 -34.55 -5.27 43.91
C LEU A 153 -35.12 -4.93 45.31
N ALA A 154 -34.45 -4.07 46.09
CA ALA A 154 -34.86 -3.76 47.46
C ALA A 154 -35.82 -2.55 47.59
N LEU A 155 -36.30 -2.00 46.46
CA LEU A 155 -37.09 -0.76 46.43
C LEU A 155 -38.58 -0.95 46.09
N ASP A 156 -39.07 -2.19 46.08
CA ASP A 156 -40.50 -2.49 46.06
C ASP A 156 -40.91 -3.11 47.41
N LYS A 157 -41.35 -2.27 48.35
CA LYS A 157 -42.20 -2.61 49.49
C LYS A 157 -43.06 -1.42 49.86
#